data_AF-A0A370G5P8-F1
#
_entry.id   AF-A0A370G5P8-F1
#
_cell.length_a   1.000
_cell.length_b   1.000
_cell.length_c   1.000
_cell.angle_alpha   90.00
_cell.angle_beta   90.00
_cell.angle_gamma   90.00
#
_symmetry.space_group_name_H-M   'P 1'
#
loop_
_entity.id
_entity.type
_entity.pdbx_description
1 polymer ?
#
loop_
_entity_poly.entity_id
_entity_poly.type
_entity_poly.pdbx_seq_one_letter_code
_entity_poly.pdbx_strand_id
1 'polypeptide(L)'
;MTFEGKVILVTIGVFVIIMAFHMVMRKILKVEKESWFSNDYVNEGHKKIDRTIRISCLVLIFVQFIIQAEYGFFNLAWYLKIPYPVILYLIVSEITKVVMEKKYAENKNKYLVTTFQLLFNYILICTLIATRVFGWLV
;
A
#
# COMPACT_ATOMS: atom_id res chain seq x y z
N MET A 1 13.29 9.07 -25.41
CA MET A 1 12.87 9.09 -24.00
C MET A 1 13.77 8.12 -23.23
N THR A 2 14.55 8.62 -22.27
CA THR A 2 15.44 7.81 -21.43
C THR A 2 14.64 6.77 -20.64
N PHE A 3 15.28 5.67 -20.23
CA PHE A 3 14.67 4.63 -19.40
C PHE A 3 13.99 5.23 -18.16
N GLU A 4 14.66 6.19 -17.51
CA GLU A 4 14.15 6.94 -16.36
C GLU A 4 12.85 7.70 -16.66
N GLY A 5 12.80 8.43 -17.78
CA GLY A 5 11.60 9.17 -18.16
C GLY A 5 10.39 8.24 -18.36
N LYS A 6 10.61 7.06 -18.93
CA LYS A 6 9.55 6.07 -19.17
C LYS A 6 8.99 5.51 -17.86
N VAL A 7 9.87 5.22 -16.89
CA VAL A 7 9.45 4.77 -15.55
C VAL A 7 8.59 5.85 -14.89
N ILE A 8 9.03 7.11 -14.91
CA ILE A 8 8.27 8.23 -14.35
C ILE A 8 6.88 8.33 -14.98
N LEU A 9 6.78 8.23 -16.31
CA LEU A 9 5.50 8.32 -17.02
C LEU A 9 4.56 7.16 -16.66
N VAL A 10 5.09 5.93 -16.56
CA VAL A 10 4.31 4.76 -16.12
C VAL A 10 3.82 4.95 -14.67
N THR A 11 4.68 5.41 -13.77
CA THR A 11 4.31 5.66 -12.37
C THR A 11 3.20 6.71 -12.26
N ILE A 12 3.31 7.81 -13.01
CA ILE A 12 2.27 8.84 -13.06
C ILE A 12 0.97 8.26 -13.61
N GLY A 13 1.03 7.49 -14.70
CA GLY A 13 -0.15 6.85 -15.29
C GLY A 13 -0.85 5.90 -14.32
N VAL A 14 -0.09 5.04 -13.64
CA VAL A 14 -0.60 4.14 -12.60
C VAL A 14 -1.26 4.93 -11.47
N PHE A 15 -0.62 6.00 -11.00
CA PHE A 15 -1.17 6.84 -9.94
C PHE A 15 -2.49 7.49 -10.35
N VAL A 16 -2.59 8.00 -11.57
CA VAL A 16 -3.83 8.57 -12.12
C VAL A 16 -4.93 7.53 -12.21
N ILE A 17 -4.62 6.31 -12.66
CA ILE A 17 -5.59 5.21 -12.75
C ILE A 17 -6.13 4.82 -11.37
N ILE A 18 -5.24 4.71 -10.37
CA ILE A 18 -5.62 4.38 -8.99
C ILE A 18 -6.56 5.45 -8.43
N MET A 19 -6.24 6.73 -8.61
CA MET A 19 -7.10 7.85 -8.17
C MET A 19 -8.43 7.89 -8.90
N ALA A 20 -8.44 7.64 -10.22
CA ALA A 20 -9.66 7.60 -11.02
C ALA A 20 -10.59 6.49 -10.54
N PHE A 21 -10.06 5.29 -10.31
CA PHE A 21 -10.83 4.16 -9.79
C PHE A 21 -11.43 4.49 -8.41
N HIS A 22 -10.64 5.09 -7.52
CA HIS A 22 -11.11 5.50 -6.20
C HIS A 22 -12.28 6.49 -6.28
N MET A 23 -12.17 7.51 -7.15
CA MET A 23 -13.23 8.49 -7.35
C MET A 23 -14.51 7.85 -7.91
N VAL A 24 -14.39 6.95 -8.88
CA VAL A 24 -15.53 6.22 -9.46
C VAL A 24 -16.22 5.36 -8.42
N MET A 25 -15.47 4.55 -7.67
CA MET A 25 -16.04 3.66 -6.66
C MET A 25 -16.74 4.41 -5.53
N ARG A 26 -16.18 5.54 -5.09
CA ARG A 26 -16.84 6.41 -4.11
C ARG A 26 -18.17 6.96 -4.61
N LYS A 27 -18.25 7.34 -5.89
CA LYS A 27 -19.50 7.82 -6.52
C LYS A 27 -20.55 6.71 -6.63
N ILE A 28 -20.15 5.50 -7.02
CA ILE A 28 -21.05 4.34 -7.13
C ILE A 28 -21.63 3.96 -5.76
N LEU A 29 -20.79 3.91 -4.72
CA LEU A 29 -21.17 3.45 -3.39
C LEU A 29 -21.73 4.56 -2.48
N LYS A 30 -21.90 5.77 -3.03
CA LYS A 30 -22.42 6.96 -2.33
C LYS A 30 -21.69 7.25 -1.02
N VAL A 31 -20.37 7.10 -1.04
CA VAL A 31 -19.52 7.39 0.13
C VAL A 31 -19.13 8.86 0.12
N GLU A 32 -19.45 9.57 1.19
CA GLU A 32 -19.18 11.01 1.34
C GLU A 32 -17.69 11.34 1.20
N LYS A 33 -17.42 12.59 0.78
CA LYS A 33 -16.06 13.08 0.53
C LYS A 33 -15.41 13.42 1.85
N GLU A 34 -14.64 12.47 2.37
CA GLU A 34 -13.65 12.80 3.39
C GLU A 34 -12.56 13.67 2.79
N SER A 35 -12.02 14.56 3.62
CA SER A 35 -10.92 15.42 3.20
C SER A 35 -9.67 14.54 3.07
N TRP A 36 -8.81 14.86 2.10
CA TRP A 36 -7.60 14.06 1.84
C TRP A 36 -6.62 14.04 3.03
N PHE A 37 -6.89 14.88 4.05
CA PHE A 37 -6.09 15.06 5.26
C PHE A 37 -6.89 14.78 6.55
N SER A 38 -8.17 14.37 6.48
CA SER A 38 -8.86 13.91 7.69
C SER A 38 -8.25 12.59 8.13
N ASN A 39 -8.05 12.42 9.44
CA ASN A 39 -7.51 11.21 10.03
C ASN A 39 -8.35 10.02 9.55
N ASP A 40 -7.78 9.16 8.71
CA ASP A 40 -8.44 8.01 8.08
C ASP A 40 -8.72 6.87 9.08
N TYR A 41 -8.51 7.16 10.37
CA TYR A 41 -8.77 6.26 11.47
C TYR A 41 -10.25 6.21 11.78
N VAL A 42 -10.88 5.10 11.38
CA VAL A 42 -12.25 4.74 11.72
C VAL A 42 -12.58 4.88 13.22
N ASN A 43 -11.60 4.61 14.10
CA ASN A 43 -11.71 4.86 15.53
C ASN A 43 -10.32 5.07 16.17
N GLU A 44 -10.29 5.49 17.43
CA GLU A 44 -9.04 5.63 18.22
C GLU A 44 -8.28 4.30 18.39
N GLY A 45 -8.97 3.15 18.28
CA GLY A 45 -8.34 1.82 18.26
C GLY A 45 -7.52 1.57 16.99
N HIS A 46 -8.04 1.92 15.82
CA HIS A 46 -7.37 1.83 14.53
C HIS A 46 -6.11 2.68 14.54
N LYS A 47 -6.18 3.90 15.08
CA LYS A 47 -5.04 4.78 15.28
C LYS A 47 -3.94 4.17 16.14
N LYS A 48 -4.31 3.51 17.25
CA LYS A 48 -3.33 2.82 18.11
C LYS A 48 -2.70 1.63 17.41
N ILE A 49 -3.48 0.81 16.70
CA ILE A 49 -2.97 -0.36 15.98
C ILE A 49 -2.03 0.06 14.86
N ASP A 50 -2.44 1.01 14.01
CA ASP A 50 -1.61 1.50 12.90
C ASP A 50 -0.30 2.13 13.41
N ARG A 51 -0.35 2.88 14.52
CA ARG A 51 0.84 3.41 15.18
C ARG A 51 1.78 2.31 15.68
N THR A 52 1.24 1.25 16.28
CA THR A 52 2.03 0.09 16.73
C THR A 52 2.66 -0.63 15.56
N ILE A 53 1.91 -0.87 14.47
CA ILE A 53 2.40 -1.51 13.25
C ILE A 53 3.50 -0.65 12.60
N ARG A 54 3.35 0.69 12.60
CA ARG A 54 4.38 1.60 12.05
C ARG A 54 5.65 1.59 12.88
N ILE A 55 5.55 1.62 14.21
CA ILE A 55 6.71 1.56 15.11
C ILE A 55 7.43 0.21 14.95
N SER A 56 6.69 -0.91 14.90
CA SER A 56 7.30 -2.22 14.72
C SER A 56 8.01 -2.35 13.35
N CYS A 57 7.41 -1.80 12.28
CA CYS A 57 8.06 -1.74 10.98
C CYS A 57 9.36 -0.93 11.00
N LEU A 58 9.37 0.25 11.64
CA LEU A 58 10.58 1.07 11.77
C LEU A 58 11.68 0.34 12.54
N VAL A 59 11.34 -0.34 13.64
CA VAL A 59 12.30 -1.16 14.40
C VAL A 59 12.88 -2.28 13.52
N LEU A 60 12.03 -2.98 12.76
CA LEU A 60 12.50 -4.02 11.85
C LEU A 60 13.43 -3.47 10.75
N ILE A 61 13.09 -2.34 10.14
CA ILE A 61 13.95 -1.67 9.14
C ILE A 61 15.29 -1.28 9.77
N PHE A 62 15.27 -0.72 10.99
CA PHE A 62 16.48 -0.32 11.70
C PHE A 62 17.39 -1.50 12.04
N VAL A 63 16.82 -2.61 12.52
CA VAL A 63 17.56 -3.86 12.76
C VAL A 63 18.16 -4.38 11.45
N GLN A 64 17.39 -4.38 10.35
CA GLN A 64 17.90 -4.79 9.04
C GLN A 64 19.02 -3.91 8.52
N PHE A 65 18.97 -2.61 8.80
CA PHE A 65 20.03 -1.69 8.44
C PHE A 65 21.33 -2.04 9.17
N ILE A 66 21.26 -2.34 10.48
CA ILE A 66 22.43 -2.77 11.27
C ILE A 66 23.00 -4.09 10.72
N ILE A 67 22.14 -5.10 10.48
CA ILE A 67 22.59 -6.40 9.94
C ILE A 67 23.24 -6.23 8.56
N GLN A 68 22.69 -5.40 7.68
CA GLN A 68 23.31 -5.12 6.38
C GLN A 68 24.65 -4.40 6.50
N ALA A 69 24.80 -3.51 7.47
CA ALA A 69 26.05 -2.81 7.71
C ALA A 69 27.18 -3.77 8.16
N GLU A 70 26.84 -4.81 8.93
CA GLU A 70 27.83 -5.80 9.40
C GLU A 70 28.15 -6.90 8.37
N TYR A 71 27.13 -7.46 7.70
CA TYR A 71 27.29 -8.66 6.86
C TYR A 71 27.36 -8.36 5.35
N GLY A 72 27.05 -7.13 4.94
CA GLY A 72 26.97 -6.71 3.54
C GLY A 72 25.67 -7.11 2.83
N PHE A 73 25.20 -6.27 1.92
CA PHE A 73 23.90 -6.38 1.23
C PHE A 73 23.65 -7.74 0.53
N PHE A 74 24.70 -8.37 0.02
CA PHE A 74 24.61 -9.59 -0.79
C PHE A 74 24.55 -10.89 0.03
N ASN A 75 24.94 -10.86 1.30
CA ASN A 75 25.01 -12.06 2.15
C ASN A 75 23.76 -12.28 3.01
N LEU A 76 22.78 -11.36 3.00
CA LEU A 76 21.53 -11.56 3.71
C LEU A 76 20.61 -12.53 2.97
N ALA A 77 19.99 -13.43 3.73
CA ALA A 77 18.89 -14.25 3.26
C ALA A 77 17.80 -13.36 2.63
N TRP A 78 17.22 -13.83 1.53
CA TRP A 78 16.33 -13.03 0.68
C TRP A 78 15.19 -12.35 1.46
N TYR A 79 14.58 -13.04 2.43
CA TYR A 79 13.46 -12.55 3.25
C TYR A 79 13.84 -11.46 4.27
N LEU A 80 15.14 -11.26 4.53
CA LEU A 80 15.64 -10.19 5.40
C LEU A 80 15.93 -8.91 4.61
N LYS A 81 15.94 -8.95 3.28
CA LYS A 81 16.20 -7.75 2.47
C LYS A 81 15.08 -6.71 2.63
N ILE A 82 15.46 -5.44 2.59
CA ILE A 82 14.60 -4.25 2.81
C ILE A 82 13.21 -4.28 2.15
N PRO A 83 13.00 -4.79 0.91
CA PRO A 83 11.66 -4.74 0.33
C PRO A 83 10.63 -5.59 1.09
N TYR A 84 11.01 -6.71 1.70
CA TYR A 84 10.04 -7.68 2.23
C TYR A 84 9.32 -7.23 3.51
N PRO A 85 10.00 -6.68 4.54
CA PRO A 85 9.33 -6.14 5.73
C PRO A 85 8.37 -4.98 5.40
N VAL A 86 8.73 -4.16 4.40
CA VAL A 86 7.89 -3.05 3.94
C VAL A 86 6.64 -3.57 3.23
N ILE A 87 6.78 -4.58 2.37
CA ILE A 87 5.64 -5.23 1.71
C ILE A 87 4.71 -5.86 2.76
N LEU A 88 5.27 -6.55 3.76
CA LEU A 88 4.48 -7.13 4.85
C LEU A 88 3.73 -6.05 5.65
N TYR A 89 4.39 -4.92 5.94
CA TYR A 89 3.76 -3.76 6.58
C TYR A 89 2.56 -3.25 5.79
N LEU A 90 2.72 -3.04 4.48
CA LEU A 90 1.64 -2.56 3.62
C LEU A 90 0.43 -3.50 3.65
N ILE A 91 0.67 -4.81 3.56
CA ILE A 91 -0.42 -5.81 3.61
C ILE A 91 -1.14 -5.78 4.96
N VAL A 92 -0.41 -5.77 6.08
CA VAL A 92 -1.00 -5.83 7.43
C VAL A 92 -1.74 -4.54 7.78
N SER A 93 -1.18 -3.37 7.42
CA SER A 93 -1.84 -2.07 7.61
C SER A 93 -3.17 -2.03 6.87
N GLU A 94 -3.19 -2.51 5.63
CA GLU A 94 -4.40 -2.41 4.83
C GLU A 94 -5.49 -3.42 5.24
N ILE A 95 -5.09 -4.63 5.65
CA ILE A 95 -6.03 -5.60 6.26
C ILE A 95 -6.65 -5.00 7.53
N THR A 96 -5.83 -4.35 8.37
CA THR A 96 -6.30 -3.71 9.61
C THR A 96 -7.33 -2.64 9.30
N LYS A 97 -7.09 -1.82 8.26
CA LYS A 97 -8.03 -0.79 7.80
C LYS A 97 -9.36 -1.41 7.36
N VAL A 98 -9.35 -2.45 6.53
CA VAL A 98 -10.57 -3.14 6.07
C VAL A 98 -11.36 -3.73 7.23
N VAL A 99 -10.69 -4.38 8.17
CA VAL A 99 -11.34 -4.99 9.36
C VAL A 99 -11.97 -3.91 10.23
N MET A 100 -11.27 -2.79 10.45
CA MET A 100 -11.77 -1.67 11.25
C MET A 100 -12.93 -0.96 10.57
N GLU A 101 -12.86 -0.73 9.26
CA GLU A 101 -13.94 -0.13 8.49
C GLU A 101 -15.18 -1.03 8.47
N LYS A 102 -15.01 -2.36 8.32
CA LYS A 102 -16.13 -3.30 8.37
C LYS A 102 -16.83 -3.30 9.73
N LYS A 103 -16.08 -3.15 10.82
CA LYS A 103 -16.61 -3.29 12.19
C LYS A 103 -17.09 -1.98 12.80
N TYR A 104 -16.50 -0.84 12.42
CA TYR A 104 -16.68 0.43 13.13
C TYR A 104 -16.99 1.63 12.24
N ALA A 105 -17.05 1.50 10.91
CA ALA A 105 -17.36 2.66 10.07
C ALA A 105 -18.81 3.11 10.26
N GLU A 106 -19.00 4.41 10.48
CA GLU A 106 -20.32 5.07 10.50
C GLU A 106 -21.06 4.84 9.18
N ASN A 107 -20.33 4.85 8.06
CA ASN A 107 -20.86 4.49 6.75
C ASN A 107 -20.44 3.06 6.37
N LYS A 108 -21.41 2.13 6.42
CA LYS A 108 -21.23 0.73 6.03
C LYS A 108 -20.75 0.55 4.58
N ASN A 109 -20.87 1.53 3.70
CA ASN A 109 -20.36 1.40 2.33
C ASN A 109 -18.89 1.81 2.19
N LYS A 110 -18.27 2.41 3.23
CA LYS A 110 -16.86 2.84 3.19
C LYS A 110 -15.91 1.65 3.06
N TYR A 111 -16.14 0.56 3.82
CA TYR A 111 -15.32 -0.65 3.72
C TYR A 111 -15.41 -1.29 2.32
N LEU A 112 -16.55 -1.18 1.62
CA LEU A 112 -16.71 -1.71 0.26
C LEU A 112 -15.82 -0.94 -0.72
N VAL A 113 -15.76 0.39 -0.63
CA VAL A 113 -14.85 1.20 -1.45
C VAL A 113 -13.40 0.77 -1.24
N THR A 114 -12.95 0.67 0.01
CA THR A 114 -11.57 0.26 0.34
C THR A 114 -11.28 -1.16 -0.12
N THR A 115 -12.23 -2.08 0.03
CA THR A 115 -12.09 -3.47 -0.42
C THR A 115 -11.95 -3.55 -1.94
N PHE A 116 -12.80 -2.82 -2.69
CA PHE A 116 -12.68 -2.78 -4.16
C PHE A 116 -11.40 -2.09 -4.61
N GLN A 117 -10.97 -1.03 -3.92
CA GLN A 117 -9.70 -0.35 -4.20
C GLN A 117 -8.52 -1.31 -4.02
N LEU A 118 -8.51 -2.07 -2.94
CA LEU A 118 -7.48 -3.06 -2.65
C LEU A 118 -7.41 -4.15 -3.70
N LEU A 119 -8.57 -4.70 -4.04
CA LEU A 119 -8.69 -5.78 -5.01
C LEU A 119 -8.23 -5.28 -6.39
N PHE A 120 -8.61 -4.06 -6.76
CA PHE A 120 -8.13 -3.40 -7.97
C PHE A 120 -6.61 -3.18 -7.95
N ASN A 121 -6.04 -2.64 -6.87
CA ASN A 121 -4.60 -2.45 -6.73
C ASN A 121 -3.83 -3.78 -6.83
N TYR A 122 -4.35 -4.85 -6.22
CA TYR A 122 -3.75 -6.18 -6.30
C TYR A 122 -3.74 -6.70 -7.74
N ILE A 123 -4.89 -6.65 -8.44
CA ILE A 123 -4.99 -7.04 -9.86
C ILE A 123 -4.06 -6.18 -10.72
N LEU A 124 -4.01 -4.88 -10.47
CA LEU A 124 -3.15 -3.95 -11.20
C LEU A 124 -1.68 -4.37 -11.03
N ILE A 125 -1.21 -4.58 -9.80
CA ILE A 125 0.17 -5.03 -9.53
C ILE A 125 0.45 -6.38 -10.19
N CYS A 126 -0.44 -7.36 -10.06
CA CYS A 126 -0.28 -8.66 -10.71
C CYS A 126 -0.21 -8.52 -12.24
N THR A 127 -1.02 -7.65 -12.83
CA THR A 127 -1.03 -7.37 -14.27
C THR A 127 0.27 -6.68 -14.67
N LEU A 128 0.75 -5.70 -13.91
CA LEU A 128 2.01 -5.02 -14.17
C LEU A 128 3.20 -6.01 -14.12
N ILE A 129 3.22 -6.93 -13.16
CA ILE A 129 4.26 -7.96 -13.07
C ILE A 129 4.15 -8.96 -14.23
N ALA A 130 2.94 -9.48 -14.49
CA ALA A 130 2.71 -10.48 -15.53
C ALA A 130 2.99 -9.96 -16.94
N THR A 131 2.63 -8.70 -17.22
CA THR A 131 2.91 -8.04 -18.50
C THR A 131 4.35 -7.55 -18.61
N ARG A 132 5.16 -7.68 -17.55
CA ARG A 132 6.53 -7.14 -17.43
C ARG A 132 6.61 -5.67 -17.86
N VAL A 133 5.50 -4.94 -17.66
CA VAL A 133 5.18 -3.57 -18.14
C VAL A 133 6.15 -3.07 -19.19
N PHE A 134 6.09 -3.66 -20.39
CA PHE A 134 6.90 -3.33 -21.58
C PHE A 134 8.22 -4.09 -21.81
N GLY A 135 8.47 -5.23 -21.15
CA GLY A 135 9.67 -6.05 -21.41
C GLY A 135 10.99 -5.37 -21.01
N TRP A 136 10.91 -4.35 -20.15
CA TRP A 136 12.03 -3.50 -19.73
C TRP A 136 12.59 -3.84 -18.35
N LEU A 137 11.86 -4.59 -17.54
CA LEU A 137 12.40 -5.19 -16.32
C LEU A 137 13.19 -6.44 -16.71
N VAL A 138 14.52 -6.27 -16.81
CA VAL A 138 15.53 -7.34 -16.94
C VAL A 138 15.89 -7.83 -15.55
#